data_AF-A0ABD0J7L2-F1
#
_entry.id   AF-A0ABD0J7L2-F1
#
_cell.length_a   1.000
_cell.length_b   1.000
_cell.length_c   1.000
_cell.angle_alpha   90.00
_cell.angle_beta   90.00
_cell.angle_gamma   90.00
#
_symmetry.space_group_name_H-M   'P 1'
#
loop_
_entity.id
_entity.type
_entity.pdbx_description
1 polymer ?
#
loop_
_entity_poly.entity_id
_entity_poly.type
_entity_poly.pdbx_seq_one_letter_code
_entity_poly.pdbx_strand_id
1 'polypeptide(L)'
;MVISTLPQRENFRAGDMEQECAVGTGGVPKGAKTSEYYRVNNIPARMDNPDWFQGYGTKKQHPMYSTEANKYGGKPPSVHTMPTQFHARTQKFSKHLGACGMYRNHSLNTDLDRSNVPSGLPYSV
;
A
#
# COMPACT_ATOMS: atom_id res chain seq x y z
N MET A 1 -5.51 -72.18 2.72
CA MET A 1 -6.06 -71.13 1.82
C MET A 1 -7.23 -70.53 2.57
N VAL A 2 -7.34 -69.25 2.91
CA VAL A 2 -6.72 -68.01 2.43
C VAL A 2 -6.73 -67.03 3.61
N ILE A 3 -5.56 -66.54 4.01
CA ILE A 3 -5.43 -65.44 4.97
C ILE A 3 -5.50 -64.17 4.12
N SER A 4 -6.67 -63.55 4.00
CA SER A 4 -6.80 -62.27 3.29
C SER A 4 -6.41 -61.13 4.23
N THR A 5 -5.27 -60.54 3.94
CA THR A 5 -4.63 -59.42 4.61
C THR A 5 -5.48 -58.15 4.57
N LEU A 6 -5.75 -57.56 5.74
CA LEU A 6 -6.28 -56.20 5.88
C LEU A 6 -5.33 -55.20 5.19
N PRO A 7 -5.80 -54.24 4.38
CA PRO A 7 -4.94 -53.19 3.87
C PRO A 7 -4.47 -52.32 5.04
N GLN A 8 -3.16 -52.28 5.21
CA GLN A 8 -2.48 -51.36 6.11
C GLN A 8 -2.94 -49.94 5.78
N ARG A 9 -3.49 -49.26 6.80
CA ARG A 9 -3.74 -47.82 6.76
C ARG A 9 -2.43 -47.15 6.37
N GLU A 10 -2.39 -46.56 5.17
CA GLU A 10 -1.33 -45.63 4.83
C GLU A 10 -1.33 -44.53 5.88
N ASN A 11 -0.20 -44.43 6.57
CA ASN A 11 0.04 -43.42 7.57
C ASN A 11 -0.13 -42.06 6.92
N PHE A 12 -1.29 -41.43 7.13
CA PHE A 12 -1.44 -39.99 6.97
C PHE A 12 -0.46 -39.39 7.95
N ARG A 13 0.75 -39.06 7.45
CA ARG A 13 1.73 -38.30 8.21
C ARG A 13 1.04 -36.99 8.55
N ALA A 14 0.54 -36.92 9.78
CA ALA A 14 0.37 -35.68 10.51
C ALA A 14 1.74 -35.00 10.48
N GLY A 15 1.96 -34.23 9.42
CA GLY A 15 2.86 -33.10 9.47
C GLY A 15 2.17 -32.10 10.37
N ASP A 16 2.26 -32.36 11.67
CA ASP A 16 2.04 -31.40 12.72
C ASP A 16 3.00 -30.25 12.46
N MET A 17 2.59 -29.31 11.60
CA MET A 17 2.99 -27.93 11.78
C MET A 17 2.23 -27.45 13.00
N GLU A 18 2.67 -27.89 14.18
CA GLU A 18 2.57 -27.09 15.38
C GLU A 18 3.39 -25.83 15.11
N GLN A 19 2.79 -24.92 14.35
CA GLN A 19 3.18 -23.54 14.38
C GLN A 19 2.72 -23.08 15.75
N GLU A 20 3.64 -23.09 16.73
CA GLU A 20 3.46 -22.32 17.95
C GLU A 20 3.01 -20.93 17.48
N CYS A 21 1.73 -20.64 17.67
CA CYS A 21 1.14 -19.39 17.24
C CYS A 21 1.65 -18.34 18.21
N ALA A 22 2.88 -17.86 17.95
CA ALA A 22 3.42 -16.69 18.61
C ALA A 22 2.40 -15.57 18.40
N VAL A 23 1.63 -15.31 19.45
CA VAL A 23 0.53 -14.35 19.41
C VAL A 23 1.17 -12.98 19.24
N GLY A 24 0.97 -12.41 18.06
CA GLY A 24 1.36 -11.07 17.72
C GLY A 24 0.47 -10.04 18.40
N THR A 25 0.65 -8.79 18.00
CA THR A 25 0.02 -7.67 18.70
C THR A 25 -1.48 -7.63 18.41
N GLY A 26 -2.28 -7.44 19.45
CA GLY A 26 -3.75 -7.47 19.33
C GLY A 26 -4.37 -8.86 19.34
N GLY A 27 -3.63 -9.90 19.76
CA GLY A 27 -4.18 -11.26 19.89
C GLY A 27 -4.18 -12.07 18.58
N VAL A 28 -3.49 -11.57 17.56
CA VAL A 28 -3.51 -12.11 16.20
C VAL A 28 -2.23 -12.91 15.97
N PRO A 29 -2.27 -14.08 15.31
CA PRO A 29 -1.06 -14.85 15.02
C PRO A 29 -0.06 -14.03 14.20
N LYS A 30 1.23 -14.23 14.49
CA LYS A 30 2.31 -13.68 13.68
C LYS A 30 2.19 -14.17 12.24
N GLY A 31 2.34 -13.28 11.27
CA GLY A 31 2.19 -13.53 9.84
C GLY A 31 0.76 -13.35 9.32
N ALA A 32 -0.20 -12.98 10.17
CA ALA A 32 -1.57 -12.75 9.76
C ALA A 32 -1.69 -11.63 8.74
N LYS A 33 -2.53 -11.85 7.72
CA LYS A 33 -2.80 -10.86 6.68
C LYS A 33 -4.14 -10.18 6.90
N THR A 34 -4.26 -8.92 6.50
CA THR A 34 -5.55 -8.21 6.66
C THR A 34 -6.62 -8.77 5.76
N SER A 35 -6.25 -9.23 4.57
CA SER A 35 -7.13 -9.92 3.62
C SER A 35 -7.71 -11.25 4.16
N GLU A 36 -7.08 -11.89 5.14
CA GLU A 36 -7.60 -13.12 5.77
C GLU A 36 -8.72 -12.82 6.78
N TYR A 37 -8.72 -11.63 7.39
CA TYR A 37 -9.67 -11.23 8.43
C TYR A 37 -10.77 -10.30 7.91
N TYR A 38 -10.46 -9.50 6.90
CA TYR A 38 -11.35 -8.48 6.36
C TYR A 38 -11.37 -8.52 4.84
N ARG A 39 -12.49 -8.08 4.27
CA ARG A 39 -12.56 -7.85 2.82
C ARG A 39 -11.77 -6.59 2.46
N VAL A 40 -10.77 -6.77 1.61
CA VAL A 40 -9.82 -5.74 1.22
C VAL A 40 -9.99 -5.39 -0.26
N ASN A 41 -9.90 -4.10 -0.61
CA ASN A 41 -9.91 -3.65 -2.00
C ASN A 41 -8.70 -2.76 -2.29
N ASN A 42 -7.82 -3.20 -3.21
CA ASN A 42 -6.71 -2.42 -3.76
C ASN A 42 -5.81 -1.77 -2.68
N ILE A 43 -5.26 -2.57 -1.77
CA ILE A 43 -4.25 -2.10 -0.81
C ILE A 43 -2.84 -2.57 -1.21
N PRO A 44 -1.80 -1.79 -0.91
CA PRO A 44 -0.40 -2.22 -1.02
C PRO A 44 -0.10 -3.44 -0.16
N ALA A 45 0.79 -4.32 -0.62
CA ALA A 45 1.22 -5.52 0.10
C ALA A 45 1.71 -5.22 1.53
N ARG A 46 2.33 -4.06 1.75
CA ARG A 46 2.74 -3.62 3.10
C ARG A 46 1.57 -3.45 4.05
N MET A 47 0.44 -2.93 3.58
CA MET A 47 -0.77 -2.75 4.40
C MET A 47 -1.53 -4.07 4.58
N ASP A 48 -1.35 -5.02 3.67
CA ASP A 48 -1.89 -6.38 3.80
C ASP A 48 -1.12 -7.21 4.85
N ASN A 49 0.18 -6.96 5.01
CA ASN A 49 1.07 -7.69 5.92
C ASN A 49 1.53 -6.77 7.08
N PRO A 50 0.77 -6.67 8.19
CA PRO A 50 1.09 -5.77 9.31
C PRO A 50 2.47 -6.01 9.94
N ASP A 51 2.97 -7.25 9.89
CA ASP A 51 4.29 -7.62 10.40
C ASP A 51 5.46 -6.93 9.70
N TRP A 52 5.27 -6.39 8.49
CA TRP A 52 6.31 -5.63 7.79
C TRP A 52 6.54 -4.23 8.37
N PHE A 53 5.66 -3.77 9.27
CA PHE A 53 5.84 -2.50 9.98
C PHE A 53 6.78 -2.68 11.17
N GLN A 54 8.03 -2.24 10.98
CA GLN A 54 9.09 -2.30 11.98
C GLN A 54 9.24 -0.97 12.74
N GLY A 55 9.93 -1.00 13.89
CA GLY A 55 10.31 0.20 14.65
C GLY A 55 9.36 0.61 15.77
N TYR A 56 8.33 -0.18 16.04
CA TYR A 56 7.44 0.01 17.18
C TYR A 56 8.00 -0.67 18.43
N GLY A 57 7.79 -0.05 19.59
CA GLY A 57 8.17 -0.65 20.89
C GLY A 57 9.67 -0.91 21.10
N THR A 58 10.53 -0.40 20.22
CA THR A 58 11.98 -0.69 20.23
C THR A 58 12.72 -0.01 21.39
N LYS A 59 12.16 1.08 21.95
CA LYS A 59 12.78 1.81 23.06
C LYS A 59 12.36 1.22 24.40
N LYS A 60 13.24 0.42 25.00
CA LYS A 60 13.07 -0.10 26.37
C LYS A 60 13.32 1.03 27.38
N GLN A 61 12.24 1.68 27.83
CA GLN A 61 12.30 2.70 28.88
C GLN A 61 12.17 2.05 30.27
N HIS A 62 12.92 2.58 31.25
CA HIS A 62 12.74 2.16 32.63
C HIS A 62 11.33 2.54 33.15
N PRO A 63 10.59 1.64 33.82
CA PRO A 63 9.20 1.90 34.22
C PRO A 63 9.02 3.18 35.07
N MET A 64 9.97 3.48 35.96
CA MET A 64 9.94 4.70 36.80
C MET A 64 10.13 6.00 36.00
N TYR A 65 10.76 5.92 34.82
CA TYR A 65 11.06 7.07 33.96
C TYR A 65 10.24 7.03 32.66
N SER A 66 9.11 6.31 32.65
CA SER A 66 8.20 6.27 31.51
C SER A 66 7.30 7.50 31.52
N THR A 67 7.26 8.24 30.42
CA THR A 67 6.35 9.38 30.26
C THR A 67 5.15 8.98 29.42
N GLU A 68 4.10 9.81 29.40
CA GLU A 68 2.95 9.56 28.54
C GLU A 68 3.29 9.62 27.05
N ALA A 69 4.30 10.42 26.68
CA ALA A 69 4.79 10.49 25.31
C ALA A 69 5.40 9.15 24.83
N ASN A 70 5.92 8.32 25.75
CA ASN A 70 6.44 6.99 25.42
C ASN A 70 5.34 6.02 24.94
N LYS A 71 4.05 6.32 25.19
CA LYS A 71 2.94 5.49 24.71
C LYS A 71 2.81 5.56 23.18
N TYR A 72 3.13 6.70 22.58
CA TYR A 72 3.12 6.87 21.12
C TYR A 72 4.21 6.00 20.47
N GLY A 73 3.85 5.27 19.41
CA GLY A 73 4.78 4.37 18.71
C GLY A 73 5.20 3.13 19.51
N GLY A 74 4.66 2.91 20.71
CA GLY A 74 4.98 1.74 21.54
C GLY A 74 4.31 0.44 21.07
N LYS A 75 3.17 0.54 20.39
CA LYS A 75 2.39 -0.62 19.91
C LYS A 75 2.49 -0.75 18.40
N PRO A 76 2.94 -1.90 17.85
CA PRO A 76 2.92 -2.14 16.42
C PRO A 76 1.48 -2.29 15.91
N PRO A 77 1.25 -2.09 14.61
CA PRO A 77 -0.06 -2.24 14.03
C PRO A 77 -0.44 -3.73 13.91
N SER A 78 -1.74 -3.98 13.93
CA SER A 78 -2.37 -5.29 13.80
C SER A 78 -3.36 -5.30 12.63
N VAL A 79 -3.87 -6.48 12.25
CA VAL A 79 -4.85 -6.62 11.16
C VAL A 79 -6.11 -5.78 11.39
N HIS A 80 -6.48 -5.57 12.65
CA HIS A 80 -7.64 -4.75 13.04
C HIS A 80 -7.42 -3.23 12.94
N THR A 81 -6.16 -2.79 12.84
CA THR A 81 -5.80 -1.37 12.71
C THR A 81 -5.44 -0.97 11.28
N MET A 82 -5.23 -1.95 10.40
CA MET A 82 -4.83 -1.70 9.01
C MET A 82 -6.01 -1.25 8.15
N PRO A 83 -5.77 -0.40 7.13
CA PRO A 83 -6.81 0.03 6.22
C PRO A 83 -7.24 -1.12 5.31
N THR A 84 -8.53 -1.20 5.03
CA THR A 84 -9.11 -2.17 4.07
C THR A 84 -9.09 -1.66 2.63
N GLN A 85 -8.88 -0.35 2.42
CA GLN A 85 -8.83 0.29 1.11
C GLN A 85 -7.79 1.41 1.08
N PHE A 86 -7.08 1.57 -0.03
CA PHE A 86 -6.07 2.61 -0.20
C PHE A 86 -6.09 3.22 -1.60
N HIS A 87 -6.51 4.48 -1.69
CA HIS A 87 -6.60 5.21 -2.96
C HIS A 87 -5.42 6.16 -3.15
N ALA A 88 -4.24 5.61 -3.41
CA ALA A 88 -3.07 6.43 -3.73
C ALA A 88 -3.25 7.19 -5.05
N ARG A 89 -2.98 8.49 -5.02
CA ARG A 89 -2.84 9.30 -6.23
C ARG A 89 -1.42 9.22 -6.75
N THR A 90 -1.24 8.71 -7.96
CA THR A 90 0.08 8.70 -8.58
C THR A 90 0.41 10.07 -9.15
N GLN A 91 1.64 10.53 -8.95
CA GLN A 91 2.14 11.77 -9.55
C GLN A 91 3.04 11.49 -10.77
N LYS A 92 2.98 10.27 -11.34
CA LYS A 92 3.86 9.85 -12.45
C LYS A 92 3.77 10.81 -13.64
N PHE A 93 2.56 11.28 -13.97
CA PHE A 93 2.34 12.27 -15.01
C PHE A 93 3.03 13.60 -14.70
N SER A 94 2.83 14.20 -13.54
CA SER A 94 3.39 15.53 -13.25
C SER A 94 4.86 15.52 -12.81
N LYS A 95 5.41 14.37 -12.41
CA LYS A 95 6.78 14.26 -11.87
C LYS A 95 7.84 14.74 -12.87
N HIS A 96 7.69 14.40 -14.16
CA HIS A 96 8.64 14.83 -15.18
C HIS A 96 8.56 16.34 -15.44
N LEU A 97 7.35 16.91 -15.40
CA LEU A 97 7.13 18.35 -15.54
C LEU A 97 7.78 19.15 -14.40
N GLY A 98 7.75 18.61 -13.18
CA GLY A 98 8.40 19.23 -12.02
C GLY A 98 9.93 19.31 -12.14
N ALA A 99 10.56 18.42 -12.91
CA ALA A 99 12.01 18.44 -13.14
C ALA A 99 12.42 19.55 -14.13
N CYS A 100 11.53 19.94 -15.04
CA CYS A 100 11.79 20.94 -16.08
C CYS A 100 11.75 22.40 -15.57
N GLY A 101 11.41 22.62 -14.29
CA GLY A 101 11.38 23.95 -13.68
C GLY A 101 10.21 24.82 -14.16
N MET A 102 10.31 26.13 -13.92
CA MET A 102 9.28 27.08 -14.31
C MET A 102 9.30 27.32 -15.81
N TYR A 103 8.14 27.18 -16.46
CA TYR A 103 7.98 27.47 -17.88
C TYR A 103 8.36 28.94 -18.20
N ARG A 104 9.06 29.13 -19.31
CA ARG A 104 9.34 30.44 -19.91
C ARG A 104 9.05 30.41 -21.39
N ASN A 105 8.39 31.46 -21.88
CA ASN A 105 8.16 31.62 -23.31
C ASN A 105 9.38 32.30 -23.95
N HIS A 106 10.03 31.60 -24.89
CA HIS A 106 11.15 32.10 -25.69
C HIS A 106 10.81 32.18 -27.20
N SER A 107 9.52 32.15 -27.56
CA SER A 107 9.06 32.27 -28.94
C SER A 107 8.87 33.73 -29.38
N LEU A 108 8.93 33.97 -30.69
CA LEU A 108 8.60 35.24 -31.33
C LEU A 108 7.17 35.20 -31.87
N ASN A 109 6.45 36.33 -31.85
CA ASN A 109 5.17 36.43 -32.52
C ASN A 109 5.38 36.39 -34.04
N THR A 110 4.76 35.41 -34.69
CA THR A 110 4.82 35.20 -36.15
C THR A 110 3.41 35.20 -36.78
N ASP A 111 2.39 35.56 -36.00
CA ASP A 111 1.04 35.70 -36.53
C ASP A 111 1.02 36.81 -37.59
N LEU A 112 0.51 36.48 -38.77
CA LEU A 112 0.16 37.48 -39.77
C LEU A 112 -1.04 38.27 -39.26
N ASP A 113 -1.01 39.58 -39.47
CA ASP A 113 -2.12 40.45 -39.08
C ASP A 113 -3.40 40.03 -39.82
N ARG A 114 -4.48 39.83 -39.07
CA ARG A 114 -5.76 39.37 -39.60
C ARG A 114 -6.71 40.55 -39.60
N SER A 115 -7.05 41.03 -40.80
CA SER A 115 -8.16 41.97 -40.92
C SER A 115 -9.49 41.23 -40.75
N ASN A 116 -10.42 41.85 -40.00
CA ASN A 116 -11.81 41.36 -39.92
C ASN A 116 -12.59 41.62 -41.24
N VAL A 117 -11.95 42.22 -42.24
CA VAL A 117 -12.54 42.49 -43.54
C VAL A 117 -12.38 41.24 -44.41
N PRO A 118 -13.47 40.61 -44.86
CA PRO A 118 -13.38 39.54 -45.84
C PRO A 118 -12.73 40.11 -47.11
N SER A 119 -11.74 39.41 -47.65
CA SER A 119 -10.91 39.80 -48.81
C SER A 119 -11.67 39.87 -50.16
N GLY A 120 -12.99 40.05 -50.13
CA GLY A 120 -13.87 39.96 -51.30
C GLY A 120 -15.03 40.94 -51.35
N LEU A 121 -15.03 42.03 -50.56
CA LEU A 121 -16.05 43.08 -50.76
C LEU A 121 -15.54 44.10 -51.79
N PRO A 122 -16.24 44.28 -52.92
CA PRO A 122 -15.87 45.29 -53.91
C PRO A 122 -16.05 46.68 -53.30
N TYR A 123 -14.98 47.47 -53.29
CA TYR A 123 -15.03 48.90 -53.00
C TYR A 123 -15.94 49.57 -54.05
N SER A 124 -17.12 50.06 -53.65
CA SER A 124 -17.98 50.86 -54.53
C SER A 124 -17.45 52.30 -54.56
N VAL A 125 -17.14 52.77 -55.77
CA VAL A 125 -16.76 54.16 -56.12
C VAL A 125 -17.90 55.13 -55.84
#